data_AF-A0A2L0ETA6-F1
#
_entry.id   AF-A0A2L0ETA6-F1
#
_cell.length_a   1.000
_cell.length_b   1.000
_cell.length_c   1.000
_cell.angle_alpha   90.00
_cell.angle_beta   90.00
_cell.angle_gamma   90.00
#
_symmetry.space_group_name_H-M   'P 1'
#
loop_
_entity.id
_entity.type
_entity.pdbx_description
1 polymer ?
#
loop_
_entity_poly.entity_id
_entity_poly.type
_entity_poly.pdbx_seq_one_letter_code
_entity_poly.pdbx_strand_id
1 'polypeptide(L)'
;MSLSFSGPSGWIEQRWIVYALLRDSVQHHLEDGEPGEAFEALHSAAAALGGRRVMIPARRLHEELTRARDALGGRSIDALAIGARTRAVLGLRWPPPEGAGTMLVSDWGDSVPLLGAPRGDRLDDVFGHLIDGLLRITEGASETDQVEVTDL
;
A
#
# COMPACT_ATOMS: atom_id res chain seq x y z
N MET A 1 -2.09 12.99 7.82
CA MET A 1 -1.37 12.37 6.70
C MET A 1 -2.34 11.41 6.02
N SER A 2 -2.83 11.84 4.88
CA SER A 2 -3.61 11.02 3.95
C SER A 2 -2.94 11.11 2.58
N LEU A 3 -3.18 10.12 1.74
CA LEU A 3 -2.81 10.15 0.34
C LEU A 3 -4.08 10.35 -0.48
N SER A 4 -4.06 11.33 -1.38
CA SER A 4 -5.07 11.48 -2.42
C SER A 4 -4.58 10.76 -3.68
N PHE A 5 -5.46 9.95 -4.27
CA PHE A 5 -5.26 9.28 -5.54
C PHE A 5 -6.31 9.80 -6.52
N SER A 6 -5.88 10.48 -7.57
CA SER A 6 -6.76 11.04 -8.61
C SER A 6 -6.46 10.36 -9.94
N GLY A 7 -7.39 9.56 -10.42
CA GLY A 7 -7.31 8.79 -11.66
C GLY A 7 -8.35 9.21 -12.70
N PRO A 8 -8.39 8.52 -13.87
CA PRO A 8 -9.30 8.85 -14.96
C PRO A 8 -10.79 8.76 -14.57
N SER A 9 -11.14 7.84 -13.68
CA SER A 9 -12.53 7.55 -13.29
C SER A 9 -12.90 8.13 -11.92
N GLY A 10 -12.14 9.10 -11.42
CA GLY A 10 -12.42 9.84 -10.18
C GLY A 10 -11.24 9.88 -9.22
N TRP A 11 -11.54 10.12 -7.95
CA TRP A 11 -10.52 10.20 -6.91
C TRP A 11 -10.95 9.50 -5.63
N ILE A 12 -9.96 9.13 -4.81
CA ILE A 12 -10.15 8.69 -3.44
C ILE A 12 -9.10 9.34 -2.54
N GLU A 13 -9.44 9.52 -1.28
CA GLU A 13 -8.48 9.83 -0.23
C GLU A 13 -8.39 8.64 0.71
N GLN A 14 -7.18 8.23 1.05
CA GLN A 14 -6.96 7.17 2.01
C GLN A 14 -5.86 7.52 2.99
N ARG A 15 -6.02 7.03 4.22
CA ARG A 15 -4.98 7.11 5.24
C ARG A 15 -3.69 6.47 4.74
N TRP A 16 -2.57 7.19 4.86
CA TRP A 16 -1.27 6.72 4.38
C TRP A 16 -0.90 5.33 4.91
N ILE A 17 -1.26 5.04 6.17
CA ILE A 17 -0.92 3.77 6.82
C ILE A 17 -1.63 2.58 6.16
N VAL A 18 -2.86 2.76 5.69
CA VAL A 18 -3.59 1.67 5.02
C VAL A 18 -2.94 1.34 3.67
N TYR A 19 -2.54 2.36 2.93
CA TYR A 19 -1.76 2.18 1.71
C TYR A 19 -0.37 1.56 1.98
N ALA A 20 0.32 2.00 3.04
CA ALA A 20 1.61 1.42 3.41
C ALA A 20 1.50 -0.06 3.78
N LEU A 21 0.46 -0.47 4.52
CA LEU A 21 0.20 -1.87 4.87
C LEU A 21 -0.14 -2.73 3.66
N LEU A 22 -0.89 -2.19 2.68
CA LEU A 22 -1.12 -2.87 1.40
C LEU A 22 0.21 -3.10 0.66
N ARG A 23 0.99 -2.03 0.47
CA ARG A 23 2.30 -2.11 -0.20
C ARG A 23 3.22 -3.11 0.49
N ASP A 24 3.32 -3.04 1.82
CA ASP A 24 4.19 -3.92 2.60
C ASP A 24 3.74 -5.38 2.55
N SER A 25 2.43 -5.63 2.54
CA SER A 25 1.87 -6.98 2.38
C SER A 25 2.11 -7.54 0.98
N VAL A 26 2.00 -6.71 -0.07
CA VAL A 26 2.39 -7.09 -1.42
C VAL A 26 3.88 -7.44 -1.46
N GLN A 27 4.73 -6.56 -0.96
CA GLN A 27 6.18 -6.76 -0.93
C GLN A 27 6.56 -8.05 -0.19
N HIS A 28 5.95 -8.29 0.97
CA HIS A 28 6.24 -9.47 1.78
C HIS A 28 5.79 -10.78 1.13
N HIS A 29 4.56 -10.84 0.62
CA HIS A 29 3.96 -12.09 0.16
C HIS A 29 4.18 -12.38 -1.32
N LEU A 30 4.41 -11.36 -2.14
CA LEU A 30 4.44 -11.47 -3.60
C LEU A 30 5.80 -11.11 -4.21
N GLU A 31 6.73 -10.54 -3.43
CA GLU A 31 8.03 -10.06 -3.90
C GLU A 31 9.19 -10.46 -2.95
N ASP A 32 9.01 -11.54 -2.18
CA ASP A 32 10.03 -12.11 -1.29
C ASP A 32 10.65 -11.10 -0.30
N GLY A 33 9.87 -10.08 0.06
CA GLY A 33 10.23 -9.06 1.03
C GLY A 33 11.02 -7.87 0.50
N GLU A 34 11.31 -7.80 -0.80
CA GLU A 34 12.01 -6.67 -1.45
C GLU A 34 11.14 -6.07 -2.57
N PRO A 35 11.17 -4.74 -2.82
CA PRO A 35 10.36 -4.14 -3.88
C PRO A 35 10.80 -4.64 -5.26
N GLY A 36 9.87 -5.21 -6.04
CA GLY A 36 10.12 -5.75 -7.37
C GLY A 36 9.50 -4.91 -8.49
N GLU A 37 9.87 -5.25 -9.73
CA GLU A 37 9.29 -4.62 -10.94
C GLU A 37 7.82 -4.99 -11.15
N ALA A 38 7.38 -6.12 -10.57
CA ALA A 38 6.03 -6.63 -10.72
C ALA A 38 4.98 -5.70 -10.10
N PHE A 39 5.34 -4.93 -9.06
CA PHE A 39 4.47 -3.97 -8.37
C PHE A 39 5.07 -2.55 -8.34
N GLU A 40 5.81 -2.18 -9.38
CA GLU A 40 6.49 -0.88 -9.47
C GLU A 40 5.53 0.32 -9.35
N ALA A 41 4.34 0.24 -9.95
CA ALA A 41 3.36 1.34 -9.88
C ALA A 41 2.86 1.51 -8.44
N LEU A 42 2.57 0.40 -7.76
CA LEU A 42 2.21 0.39 -6.35
C LEU A 42 3.33 0.96 -5.49
N HIS A 43 4.60 0.58 -5.71
CA HIS A 43 5.74 1.10 -4.93
C HIS A 43 6.00 2.58 -5.18
N SER A 44 5.84 3.04 -6.42
CA SER A 44 6.08 4.43 -6.81
C SER A 44 5.20 5.42 -6.05
N ALA A 45 3.94 5.06 -5.75
CA ALA A 45 3.04 5.91 -4.96
C ALA A 45 3.61 6.27 -3.58
N ALA A 46 4.48 5.44 -2.99
CA ALA A 46 5.09 5.72 -1.69
C ALA A 46 6.05 6.92 -1.73
N ALA A 47 6.51 7.31 -2.91
CA ALA A 47 7.33 8.51 -3.08
C ALA A 47 6.56 9.80 -2.79
N ALA A 48 5.22 9.78 -2.81
CA ALA A 48 4.37 10.92 -2.50
C ALA A 48 4.44 11.32 -1.02
N LEU A 49 4.66 10.33 -0.13
CA LEU A 49 4.87 10.56 1.30
C LEU A 49 6.05 11.50 1.52
N GLY A 50 5.78 12.67 2.09
CA GLY A 50 6.73 13.78 2.17
C GLY A 50 6.43 14.93 1.22
N GLY A 51 5.19 15.05 0.73
CA GLY A 51 4.70 16.22 -0.02
C GLY A 51 5.06 16.25 -1.51
N ARG A 52 5.54 15.14 -2.08
CA ARG A 52 5.82 15.08 -3.52
C ARG A 52 4.57 14.67 -4.29
N ARG A 53 4.37 15.27 -5.47
CA ARG A 53 3.39 14.79 -6.44
C ARG A 53 4.02 13.67 -7.27
N VAL A 54 3.34 12.53 -7.36
CA VAL A 54 3.77 11.37 -8.16
C VAL A 54 2.74 11.09 -9.23
N MET A 55 3.19 10.80 -10.45
CA MET A 55 2.34 10.35 -11.56
C MET A 55 2.63 8.89 -11.85
N ILE A 56 1.60 8.06 -11.94
CA ILE A 56 1.72 6.61 -12.06
C ILE A 56 0.82 6.14 -13.21
N PRO A 57 1.27 5.24 -14.10
CA PRO A 57 0.42 4.73 -15.17
C PRO A 57 -0.83 4.02 -14.61
N ALA A 58 -2.02 4.52 -14.95
CA ALA A 58 -3.28 4.06 -14.37
C ALA A 58 -3.58 2.59 -14.71
N ARG A 59 -3.35 2.19 -15.97
CA ARG A 59 -3.49 0.79 -16.41
C ARG A 59 -2.59 -0.16 -15.63
N ARG A 60 -1.33 0.22 -15.43
CA ARG A 60 -0.37 -0.62 -14.69
C ARG A 60 -0.77 -0.76 -13.23
N LEU A 61 -1.17 0.34 -12.58
CA LEU A 61 -1.67 0.31 -11.22
C LEU A 61 -2.92 -0.60 -11.10
N HIS A 62 -3.84 -0.54 -12.06
CA HIS A 62 -5.02 -1.42 -12.09
C HIS A 62 -4.65 -2.92 -12.14
N GLU A 63 -3.71 -3.28 -13.02
CA GLU A 63 -3.25 -4.66 -13.18
C GLU A 63 -2.51 -5.18 -11.94
N GLU A 64 -1.68 -4.33 -11.32
CA GLU A 64 -1.00 -4.62 -10.06
C GLU A 64 -2.01 -4.83 -8.92
N LEU A 65 -3.00 -3.95 -8.78
CA LEU A 65 -4.03 -4.07 -7.75
C LEU A 65 -4.93 -5.30 -7.94
N THR A 66 -5.23 -5.65 -9.18
CA THR A 66 -6.00 -6.87 -9.48
C THR A 66 -5.24 -8.11 -9.00
N ARG A 67 -3.94 -8.21 -9.33
CA ARG A 67 -3.07 -9.29 -8.85
C ARG A 67 -2.95 -9.31 -7.33
N ALA A 68 -2.78 -8.15 -6.71
CA ALA A 68 -2.70 -8.03 -5.26
C ALA A 68 -4.00 -8.50 -4.58
N ARG A 69 -5.16 -8.08 -5.10
CA ARG A 69 -6.47 -8.52 -4.62
C ARG A 69 -6.63 -10.03 -4.70
N ASP A 70 -6.30 -10.62 -5.84
CA ASP A 70 -6.49 -12.05 -6.05
C ASP A 70 -5.55 -12.89 -5.16
N ALA A 71 -4.34 -12.39 -4.89
CA ALA A 71 -3.33 -13.12 -4.10
C ALA A 71 -3.46 -12.91 -2.58
N LEU A 72 -3.89 -11.74 -2.13
CA LEU A 72 -4.05 -11.38 -0.71
C LEU A 72 -5.49 -11.59 -0.21
N GLY A 73 -6.45 -11.66 -1.14
CA GLY A 73 -7.87 -11.82 -0.86
C GLY A 73 -8.14 -12.99 0.06
N GLY A 74 -8.85 -12.73 1.14
CA GLY A 74 -9.29 -13.73 2.09
C GLY A 74 -8.22 -14.27 3.04
N ARG A 75 -6.97 -13.81 2.99
CA ARG A 75 -5.93 -14.20 3.95
C ARG A 75 -6.26 -13.72 5.37
N SER A 76 -5.80 -14.47 6.38
CA SER A 76 -5.90 -14.09 7.80
C SER A 76 -5.20 -12.76 8.06
N ILE A 77 -5.70 -12.01 9.04
CA ILE A 77 -5.03 -10.81 9.58
C ILE A 77 -3.62 -11.12 10.10
N ASP A 78 -3.33 -12.36 10.50
CA ASP A 78 -1.98 -12.78 10.93
C ASP A 78 -0.95 -12.72 9.81
N ALA A 79 -1.41 -12.69 8.55
CA ALA A 79 -0.54 -12.49 7.39
C ALA A 79 -0.24 -11.00 7.14
N LEU A 80 -0.71 -10.07 7.97
CA LEU A 80 -0.45 -8.65 7.75
C LEU A 80 1.04 -8.39 7.90
N ALA A 81 1.65 -7.82 6.86
CA ALA A 81 3.07 -7.52 6.86
C ALA A 81 3.32 -6.01 6.97
N ILE A 82 4.52 -5.68 7.43
CA ILE A 82 4.98 -4.31 7.61
C ILE A 82 6.46 -4.17 7.22
N GLY A 83 6.74 -3.12 6.45
CA GLY A 83 8.06 -2.80 5.94
C GLY A 83 8.89 -1.99 6.92
N ALA A 84 10.22 -2.04 6.78
CA ALA A 84 11.15 -1.26 7.59
C ALA A 84 10.83 0.26 7.56
N ARG A 85 10.47 0.79 6.39
CA ARG A 85 10.06 2.20 6.23
C ARG A 85 8.80 2.54 7.03
N THR A 86 7.78 1.70 6.99
CA THR A 86 6.52 1.93 7.71
C THR A 86 6.73 1.85 9.22
N ARG A 87 7.52 0.88 9.69
CA ARG A 87 7.93 0.78 11.10
C ARG A 87 8.70 2.01 11.58
N ALA A 88 9.59 2.54 10.74
CA ALA A 88 10.36 3.76 11.03
C ALA A 88 9.44 4.99 11.25
N VAL A 89 8.44 5.16 10.37
CA VAL A 89 7.45 6.24 10.49
C VAL A 89 6.58 6.07 11.73
N LEU A 90 6.04 4.88 11.98
CA LEU A 90 5.19 4.60 13.15
C LEU A 90 5.95 4.71 14.48
N GLY A 91 7.20 4.24 14.50
CA GLY A 91 8.05 4.28 15.69
C GLY A 91 8.73 5.63 15.93
N LEU A 92 8.54 6.61 15.03
CA LEU A 92 9.26 7.89 15.03
C LEU A 92 10.79 7.72 15.09
N ARG A 93 11.31 6.70 14.41
CA ARG A 93 12.74 6.35 14.36
C ARG A 93 13.24 6.51 12.94
N TRP A 94 13.93 7.62 12.66
CA TRP A 94 14.56 7.89 11.37
C TRP A 94 16.08 8.01 11.53
N PRO A 95 16.91 7.38 10.67
CA PRO A 95 16.54 6.58 9.48
C PRO A 95 15.92 5.21 9.84
N PRO A 96 15.28 4.52 8.87
CA PRO A 96 14.77 3.16 9.08
C PRO A 96 15.88 2.20 9.54
N PRO A 97 15.56 1.22 10.39
CA PRO A 97 16.54 0.23 10.83
C PRO A 97 17.04 -0.64 9.67
N GLU A 98 18.33 -1.00 9.68
CA GLU A 98 18.91 -2.00 8.78
C GLU A 98 18.34 -3.39 9.12
N GLY A 99 17.79 -4.10 8.14
CA GLY A 99 17.17 -5.42 8.33
C GLY A 99 16.18 -5.77 7.21
N ALA A 100 15.59 -6.96 7.28
CA ALA A 100 14.65 -7.49 6.27
C ALA A 100 13.64 -6.44 5.80
N GLY A 101 13.50 -6.29 4.47
CA GLY A 101 12.67 -5.24 3.86
C GLY A 101 11.24 -5.22 4.41
N THR A 102 10.70 -6.40 4.75
CA THR A 102 9.39 -6.60 5.40
C THR A 102 9.41 -7.73 6.44
N MET A 103 8.43 -7.75 7.33
CA MET A 103 8.15 -8.82 8.29
C MET A 103 6.66 -8.88 8.62
N LEU A 104 6.17 -9.94 9.25
CA LEU A 104 4.80 -9.98 9.77
C LEU A 104 4.64 -8.99 10.94
N VAL A 105 3.46 -8.40 11.07
CA VAL A 105 3.15 -7.48 12.18
C VAL A 105 3.21 -8.20 13.52
N SER A 106 2.79 -9.47 13.58
CA SER A 106 2.88 -10.32 14.78
C SER A 106 4.32 -10.47 15.27
N ASP A 107 5.29 -10.53 14.36
CA ASP A 107 6.71 -10.66 14.68
C ASP A 107 7.32 -9.35 15.19
N TRP A 108 6.64 -8.20 15.03
CA TRP A 108 7.13 -6.91 15.53
C TRP A 108 6.92 -6.75 17.05
N GLY A 109 5.97 -7.49 17.64
CA GLY A 109 5.71 -7.55 19.08
C GLY A 109 4.42 -6.86 19.54
N ASP A 110 4.09 -6.99 20.82
CA ASP A 110 2.76 -6.69 21.40
C ASP A 110 2.35 -5.21 21.42
N SER A 111 3.22 -4.30 20.99
CA SER A 111 3.03 -2.84 21.11
C SER A 111 3.08 -2.14 19.76
N VAL A 112 2.52 -2.72 18.71
CA VAL A 112 2.41 -2.02 17.42
C VAL A 112 1.27 -1.00 17.50
N PRO A 113 1.58 0.31 17.44
CA PRO A 113 0.55 1.31 17.30
C PRO A 113 0.12 1.33 15.83
N LEU A 114 -0.68 0.34 15.41
CA LEU A 114 -1.40 0.38 14.13
C LEU A 114 -2.52 1.41 14.24
N LEU A 115 -2.15 2.68 14.50
CA LEU A 115 -3.04 3.77 14.84
C LEU A 115 -4.08 3.90 13.73
N GLY A 116 -5.28 3.39 14.01
CA GLY A 116 -6.42 3.37 13.12
C GLY A 116 -6.24 2.61 11.80
N ALA A 117 -5.38 1.59 11.75
CA ALA A 117 -5.61 0.52 10.77
C ALA A 117 -6.98 -0.11 11.07
N PRO A 118 -7.80 -0.41 10.06
CA PRO A 118 -9.09 -1.07 10.29
C PRO A 118 -8.90 -2.39 11.05
N ARG A 119 -9.84 -2.69 11.93
CA ARG A 119 -9.87 -3.96 12.68
C ARG A 119 -10.65 -4.99 11.89
N GLY A 120 -10.18 -6.22 11.90
CA GLY A 120 -10.86 -7.34 11.28
C GLY A 120 -10.04 -8.62 11.41
N ASP A 121 -10.58 -9.69 10.84
CA ASP A 121 -10.01 -11.03 10.90
C ASP A 121 -9.24 -11.36 9.61
N ARG A 122 -9.34 -10.50 8.58
CA ARG A 122 -8.76 -10.71 7.26
C ARG A 122 -8.02 -9.48 6.76
N LEU A 123 -7.11 -9.68 5.82
CA LEU A 123 -6.41 -8.58 5.15
C LEU A 123 -7.37 -7.63 4.41
N ASP A 124 -8.47 -8.17 3.88
CA ASP A 124 -9.50 -7.40 3.19
C ASP A 124 -10.15 -6.36 4.11
N ASP A 125 -10.27 -6.65 5.40
CA ASP A 125 -10.82 -5.71 6.37
C ASP A 125 -9.90 -4.49 6.53
N VAL A 126 -8.58 -4.67 6.37
CA VAL A 126 -7.56 -3.63 6.54
C VAL A 126 -7.45 -2.71 5.33
N PHE A 127 -7.39 -3.27 4.12
CA PHE A 127 -7.10 -2.50 2.91
C PHE A 127 -7.99 -2.84 1.70
N GLY A 128 -9.02 -3.68 1.86
CA GLY A 128 -9.94 -4.05 0.78
C GLY A 128 -10.64 -2.83 0.17
N HIS A 129 -11.14 -1.92 1.00
CA HIS A 129 -11.74 -0.66 0.52
C HIS A 129 -10.77 0.23 -0.27
N LEU A 130 -9.48 0.19 0.07
CA LEU A 130 -8.46 0.92 -0.69
C LEU A 130 -8.27 0.27 -2.06
N ILE A 131 -8.13 -1.05 -2.12
CA ILE A 131 -8.02 -1.79 -3.39
C ILE A 131 -9.23 -1.50 -4.28
N ASP A 132 -10.45 -1.64 -3.75
CA ASP A 132 -11.68 -1.39 -4.48
C ASP A 132 -11.76 0.06 -5.00
N GLY A 133 -11.40 1.02 -4.14
CA GLY A 133 -11.35 2.43 -4.51
C GLY A 133 -10.35 2.71 -5.64
N LEU A 134 -9.14 2.13 -5.56
CA LEU A 134 -8.11 2.31 -6.56
C LEU A 134 -8.47 1.62 -7.89
N LEU A 135 -9.02 0.41 -7.83
CA LEU A 135 -9.51 -0.29 -9.02
C LEU A 135 -10.62 0.50 -9.73
N ARG A 136 -11.53 1.11 -8.96
CA ARG A 136 -12.59 1.95 -9.50
C ARG A 136 -12.05 3.21 -10.19
N ILE A 137 -11.11 3.95 -9.58
CA ILE A 137 -10.59 5.17 -10.21
C ILE A 137 -9.70 4.89 -11.44
N THR A 138 -9.22 3.65 -11.57
CA THR A 138 -8.41 3.17 -12.70
C THR A 138 -9.21 2.33 -13.70
N GLU A 139 -10.52 2.15 -13.48
CA GLU A 139 -11.39 1.36 -14.34
C GLU A 139 -11.43 1.96 -15.75
N GLY A 140 -11.20 1.12 -16.76
CA GLY A 140 -11.21 1.52 -18.17
C GLY A 140 -10.01 2.37 -18.60
N ALA A 141 -8.96 2.48 -17.77
CA ALA A 141 -7.78 3.28 -18.08
C ALA A 141 -7.08 2.84 -19.38
N SER A 142 -6.74 3.82 -20.20
CA SER A 142 -5.91 3.68 -21.40
C SER A 142 -4.42 3.66 -21.06
N GLU A 143 -3.57 3.43 -22.05
CA GLU A 143 -2.11 3.41 -21.86
C GLU A 143 -1.51 4.78 -21.50
N THR A 144 -2.22 5.87 -21.84
CA THR A 144 -1.76 7.23 -21.55
C THR A 144 -2.28 7.77 -20.22
N ASP A 145 -3.29 7.15 -19.63
CA ASP A 145 -3.91 7.63 -18.40
C ASP A 145 -2.96 7.47 -17.21
N GLN A 146 -3.00 8.47 -16.33
CA GLN A 146 -2.17 8.53 -15.14
C GLN A 146 -3.04 8.66 -13.89
N VAL A 147 -2.56 8.11 -12.80
CA VAL A 147 -3.02 8.41 -11.44
C VAL A 147 -2.03 9.39 -10.83
N GLU A 148 -2.54 10.54 -10.42
CA GLU A 148 -1.81 11.48 -9.58
C GLU A 148 -1.93 11.06 -8.11
N VAL A 149 -0.81 11.03 -7.41
CA VAL A 149 -0.74 10.76 -5.97
C VAL A 149 -0.12 11.95 -5.25
N THR A 150 -0.80 12.45 -4.22
CA THR A 150 -0.35 13.56 -3.38
C THR A 150 -0.57 13.28 -1.90
N ASP A 151 0.29 13.82 -1.05
CA ASP A 151 0.19 13.79 0.41
C ASP A 151 -0.60 15.02 0.90
N LEU A 152 -1.58 14.81 1.77
CA LEU A 152 -2.50 15.81 2.35
C LEU A 152 -2.27 16.03 3.86
#